data_AF-A0A7V9UDG1-F1
#
_entry.id   AF-A0A7V9UDG1-F1
#
_cell.length_a   1.000
_cell.length_b   1.000
_cell.length_c   1.000
_cell.angle_alpha   90.00
_cell.angle_beta   90.00
_cell.angle_gamma   90.00
#
_symmetry.space_group_name_H-M   'P 1'
#
loop_
_entity.id
_entity.type
_entity.pdbx_description
1 polymer ?
#
loop_
_entity_poly.entity_id
_entity_poly.type
_entity_poly.pdbx_seq_one_letter_code
_entity_poly.pdbx_strand_id
1 'polypeptide(L)' 'MTDQVIEFELPIERDKVREFALAVGEDNHFFFDPEAAHLEGFPDVLAPPTFTQTQIFRVSR' A
#
# COMPACT_ATOMS: atom_id res chain seq x y z
N MET A 1 22.92 -16.08 -17.08
CA MET A 1 22.59 -15.36 -15.84
C MET A 1 21.33 -16.01 -15.32
N THR A 2 21.40 -16.69 -14.18
CA THR A 2 20.26 -17.42 -13.64
C THR A 2 19.25 -16.40 -13.14
N ASP A 3 18.03 -16.40 -13.67
CA ASP A 3 16.94 -15.59 -13.09
C ASP A 3 16.66 -16.13 -11.69
N GLN A 4 17.01 -15.35 -10.67
CA GLN A 4 16.71 -15.67 -9.28
C GLN A 4 15.35 -15.05 -8.94
N VAL A 5 14.34 -15.90 -8.79
CA VAL A 5 13.00 -15.49 -8.36
C VAL A 5 13.04 -15.26 -6.84
N ILE A 6 12.57 -14.09 -6.40
CA ILE A 6 12.43 -13.77 -4.97
C ILE A 6 10.95 -13.88 -4.62
N GLU A 7 10.62 -14.86 -3.76
CA GLU A 7 9.29 -15.03 -3.19
C GLU A 7 9.27 -14.45 -1.78
N PHE A 8 8.27 -13.62 -1.47
CA PHE A 8 8.10 -13.04 -0.15
C PHE A 8 6.62 -12.70 0.11
N GLU A 9 6.26 -12.67 1.38
CA GLU A 9 4.97 -12.14 1.83
C GLU A 9 5.15 -10.70 2.32
N LEU A 10 4.20 -9.85 1.97
CA LEU A 10 4.15 -8.46 2.44
C LEU A 10 2.80 -8.20 3.11
N PRO A 11 2.70 -8.41 4.44
CA PRO A 11 1.52 -8.01 5.19
C PRO A 11 1.31 -6.50 5.10
N ILE A 12 0.09 -6.06 4.80
CA ILE A 12 -0.26 -4.64 4.70
C ILE A 12 -1.32 -4.31 5.75
N GLU A 13 -1.01 -3.32 6.58
CA GLU A 13 -1.89 -2.76 7.59
C GLU A 13 -2.45 -1.42 7.13
N ARG A 14 -3.72 -1.13 7.46
CA ARG A 14 -4.39 0.13 7.08
C ARG A 14 -3.67 1.36 7.61
N ASP A 15 -3.18 1.32 8.84
CA ASP A 15 -2.43 2.43 9.43
C ASP A 15 -1.16 2.71 8.64
N LYS A 16 -0.52 1.67 8.06
CA LYS A 16 0.67 1.86 7.24
C LYS A 16 0.38 2.57 5.94
N VAL A 17 -0.74 2.21 5.30
CA VAL A 17 -1.25 2.87 4.11
C VAL A 17 -1.53 4.35 4.40
N ARG A 18 -2.22 4.64 5.51
CA ARG A 18 -2.53 6.00 5.95
C ARG A 18 -1.28 6.83 6.24
N GLU A 19 -0.33 6.27 7.00
CA GLU A 19 0.96 6.92 7.30
C GLU A 19 1.71 7.28 6.00
N PHE A 20 1.77 6.34 5.06
CA PHE A 20 2.44 6.54 3.79
C PHE A 20 1.75 7.64 2.96
N ALA A 21 0.43 7.59 2.83
CA ALA A 21 -0.34 8.59 2.08
C ALA A 21 -0.09 10.01 2.64
N LEU A 22 -0.10 10.18 3.96
CA LEU A 22 0.26 11.46 4.60
C LEU A 22 1.71 11.87 4.29
N ALA A 23 2.65 10.93 4.35
CA ALA A 23 4.07 11.21 4.14
C ALA A 23 4.39 11.68 2.71
N VAL A 24 3.64 11.21 1.72
CA VAL A 24 3.80 11.61 0.31
C VAL A 24 2.87 12.77 -0.11
N GLY A 25 2.06 13.28 0.81
CA GLY A 25 1.17 14.42 0.56
C GLY A 25 -0.11 14.09 -0.21
N GLU A 26 -0.56 12.84 -0.14
CA GLU A 26 -1.86 12.43 -0.72
C GLU A 26 -3.02 12.90 0.16
N ASP A 27 -4.09 13.33 -0.49
CA ASP A 27 -5.32 13.83 0.15
C ASP A 27 -6.58 13.08 -0.29
N ASN A 28 -6.48 12.10 -1.20
CA ASN A 28 -7.61 11.32 -1.64
C ASN A 28 -8.21 10.50 -0.48
N HIS A 29 -9.50 10.70 -0.23
CA HIS A 29 -10.24 10.07 0.87
C HIS A 29 -10.20 8.54 0.82
N PHE A 30 -10.01 7.92 -0.35
CA PHE A 30 -9.93 6.45 -0.47
C PHE A 30 -8.74 5.84 0.24
N PHE A 31 -7.72 6.63 0.63
CA PHE A 31 -6.57 6.16 1.39
C PHE A 31 -6.79 6.24 2.92
N PHE A 32 -7.87 6.87 3.36
CA PHE A 32 -8.09 7.25 4.75
C PHE A 32 -9.43 6.77 5.32
N ASP A 33 -10.46 6.73 4.49
CA ASP A 33 -11.84 6.43 4.88
C ASP A 33 -12.33 5.15 4.19
N PRO A 34 -12.46 4.04 4.95
CA PRO A 34 -13.01 2.80 4.43
C PRO A 34 -14.41 2.98 3.86
N GLU A 35 -15.27 3.79 4.49
CA GLU A 35 -16.65 3.97 4.03
C GLU A 35 -16.70 4.70 2.69
N ALA A 36 -15.86 5.73 2.51
CA ALA A 36 -15.71 6.40 1.22
C ALA A 36 -15.25 5.43 0.12
N ALA A 37 -14.32 4.51 0.45
CA ALA A 37 -13.87 3.49 -0.48
C ALA A 37 -14.96 2.45 -0.79
N HIS A 38 -15.72 2.02 0.22
CA HIS A 38 -16.83 1.07 0.07
C HIS A 38 -17.94 1.63 -0.81
N LEU A 39 -18.29 2.92 -0.67
CA LEU A 39 -19.30 3.58 -1.49
C LEU A 39 -18.93 3.61 -2.99
N GLU A 40 -17.64 3.58 -3.30
CA GLU A 40 -17.10 3.50 -4.67
C GLU A 40 -16.87 2.05 -5.13
N GLY A 41 -17.25 1.06 -4.32
CA GLY A 41 -17.18 -0.36 -4.65
C GLY A 41 -15.83 -1.01 -4.37
N PHE A 42 -14.92 -0.33 -3.69
CA PHE A 42 -13.69 -0.95 -3.19
C PHE A 42 -13.96 -1.77 -1.92
N PRO A 43 -13.23 -2.87 -1.68
CA PRO A 43 -13.44 -3.71 -0.50
C PRO A 43 -12.92 -3.08 0.80
N ASP A 44 -12.03 -2.09 0.72
CA ASP A 44 -11.39 -1.39 1.84
C ASP A 44 -10.65 -0.15 1.32
N VAL A 45 -9.98 0.58 2.22
CA VAL A 45 -9.04 1.65 1.84
C VAL A 45 -7.99 1.15 0.86
N LEU A 46 -7.63 2.01 -0.09
CA LEU A 46 -6.64 1.71 -1.12
C LEU A 46 -5.24 2.11 -0.64
N ALA A 47 -4.23 1.36 -1.06
CA ALA A 47 -2.85 1.81 -0.96
C ALA A 47 -2.53 2.76 -2.13
N PRO A 48 -1.82 3.88 -1.90
CA PRO A 48 -1.30 4.70 -3.00
C PRO A 48 -0.46 3.86 -3.98
N PRO A 49 -0.46 4.17 -5.29
CA PRO A 49 0.23 3.35 -6.30
C PRO A 49 1.73 3.13 -6.04
N THR A 50 2.37 4.05 -5.31
CA THR A 50 3.80 4.00 -4.96
C THR A 50 4.09 3.34 -3.60
N PHE A 51 3.07 2.91 -2.87
CA PHE A 51 3.23 2.31 -1.53
C PHE A 51 4.24 1.15 -1.52
N THR A 52 4.11 0.22 -2.47
CA THR A 52 4.93 -0.99 -2.55
C THR A 52 6.40 -0.71 -2.89
N GLN A 53 6.72 0.41 -3.55
CA GLN A 53 8.09 0.81 -3.84
C GLN A 53 8.90 1.01 -2.55
N THR A 54 8.30 1.54 -1.48
CA THR A 54 9.01 1.66 -0.19
C THR A 54 9.12 0.33 0.54
N GLN A 55 8.19 -0.59 0.30
CA GLN A 55 8.19 -1.88 0.99
C GLN A 55 9.20 -2.87 0.41
N ILE A 56 9.63 -2.69 -0.85
CA ILE A 56 10.63 -3.57 -1.47
C ILE A 56 11.99 -3.55 -0.76
N PHE A 57 12.34 -2.44 -0.10
CA PHE A 57 13.57 -2.35 0.70
C PHE A 57 13.53 -3.23 1.96
N ARG A 58 12.34 -3.68 2.38
CA ARG A 58 12.16 -4.54 3.56
C ARG A 58 12.22 -6.03 3.20
N VAL A 59 12.21 -6.36 1.91
CA VAL A 59 12.42 -7.71 1.43
C VAL A 59 13.90 -8.03 1.52
N SER A 60 14.26 -8.95 2.41
CA SER A 60 15.62 -9.47 2.49
C SER A 60 15.91 -10.25 1.21
N ARG A 61 16.95 -9.84 0.48
CA ARG A 61 17.40 -10.49 -0.76
C ARG A 61 18.29 -11.69 -0.48
#